data_AF-A0A2M7WBG3-F1
#
_entry.id   AF-A0A2M7WBG3-F1
#
_cell.length_a   1.000
_cell.length_b   1.000
_cell.length_c   1.000
_cell.angle_alpha   90.00
_cell.angle_beta   90.00
_cell.angle_gamma   90.00
#
_symmetry.space_group_name_H-M   'P 1'
#
loop_
_entity.id
_entity.type
_entity.pdbx_description
1 polymer ?
#
loop_
_entity_poly.entity_id
_entity_poly.type
_entity_poly.pdbx_seq_one_letter_code
_entity_poly.pdbx_strand_id
1 'polypeptide(L)'
;MDIAQVPASRGKAWFSQGWALYKKAPLPFTVMGLIALCLQLMGSFNPMLQVVVCLLSPVLLSGLFWGAQRAERGESVDIGLIFQGFREKTAPLLKLGAIMLGFLGMIVLVLIVTIAPAMLDAIAQTGMTPGDMEQPMTQEEAIILLSSISWGVIPLVGMVVAALLTVVATLGLVFAIPLIVFHNLGASPAFGGSIKANLVDWAPIGLAGIFWLLLAIPATITFVGMLVLFPVTFLALYVAQKEIFPTPPSATT
;
A
#
# COMPACT_ATOMS: atom_id res chain seq x y z
N MET A 1 -22.19 -8.07 -0.83
CA MET A 1 -21.33 -7.68 -1.97
C MET A 1 -20.93 -8.96 -2.66
N ASP A 2 -21.31 -9.08 -3.92
CA ASP A 2 -21.00 -10.25 -4.74
C ASP A 2 -19.58 -10.15 -5.28
N ILE A 3 -18.89 -11.28 -5.31
CA ILE A 3 -17.51 -11.40 -5.79
C ILE A 3 -17.56 -12.40 -6.93
N ALA A 4 -17.19 -11.96 -8.13
CA ALA A 4 -17.12 -12.82 -9.30
C ALA A 4 -15.74 -13.49 -9.36
N GLN A 5 -15.72 -14.81 -9.51
CA GLN A 5 -14.46 -15.54 -9.67
C GLN A 5 -13.85 -15.26 -11.04
N VAL A 6 -12.58 -14.86 -11.05
CA VAL A 6 -11.87 -14.46 -12.26
C VAL A 6 -10.78 -15.48 -12.62
N PRO A 7 -10.63 -15.88 -13.91
CA PRO A 7 -9.54 -16.76 -14.32
C PRO A 7 -8.16 -16.17 -14.03
N ALA A 8 -7.21 -17.02 -13.59
CA ALA A 8 -5.86 -16.59 -13.23
C ALA A 8 -5.15 -15.77 -14.33
N SER A 9 -5.38 -16.09 -15.61
CA SER A 9 -4.79 -15.42 -16.77
C SER A 9 -5.12 -13.92 -16.86
N ARG A 10 -6.16 -13.44 -16.16
CA ARG A 10 -6.55 -12.03 -16.15
C ARG A 10 -5.56 -11.13 -15.40
N GLY A 11 -4.76 -11.67 -14.48
CA GLY A 11 -3.79 -10.87 -13.72
C GLY A 11 -2.84 -10.04 -14.60
N LYS A 12 -2.32 -10.65 -15.68
CA LYS A 12 -1.50 -9.93 -16.69
C LYS A 12 -2.33 -8.94 -17.52
N ALA A 13 -3.57 -9.31 -17.85
CA ALA A 13 -4.46 -8.48 -18.65
C ALA A 13 -4.84 -7.18 -17.92
N TRP A 14 -4.93 -7.18 -16.59
CA TRP A 14 -5.19 -5.98 -15.80
C TRP A 14 -4.09 -4.94 -15.96
N PHE A 15 -2.81 -5.34 -15.96
CA PHE A 15 -1.70 -4.42 -16.21
C PHE A 15 -1.68 -3.90 -17.64
N SER A 16 -1.98 -4.74 -18.64
CA SER A 16 -2.08 -4.31 -20.03
C SER A 16 -3.19 -3.27 -20.24
N GLN A 17 -4.36 -3.49 -19.62
CA GLN A 17 -5.49 -2.55 -19.66
C GLN A 17 -5.22 -1.28 -18.84
N GLY A 18 -4.57 -1.41 -17.67
CA GLY A 18 -4.11 -0.27 -16.87
C GLY A 18 -3.11 0.60 -17.64
N TRP A 19 -2.20 -0.01 -18.39
CA TRP A 19 -1.30 0.69 -19.31
C TRP A 19 -2.05 1.40 -20.44
N ALA A 20 -3.09 0.77 -20.99
CA ALA A 20 -3.94 1.41 -21.99
C ALA A 20 -4.66 2.65 -21.44
N LEU A 21 -5.14 2.61 -20.19
CA LEU A 21 -5.70 3.78 -19.50
C LEU A 21 -4.64 4.87 -19.27
N TYR A 22 -3.43 4.49 -18.84
CA TYR A 22 -2.33 5.43 -18.61
C TYR A 22 -2.01 6.24 -19.87
N LYS A 23 -1.91 5.55 -21.03
CA LYS A 23 -1.60 6.19 -22.31
C LYS A 23 -2.64 7.22 -22.78
N LYS A 24 -3.87 7.19 -22.25
CA LYS A 24 -4.88 8.20 -22.57
C LYS A 24 -4.57 9.56 -21.94
N ALA A 25 -3.89 9.59 -20.79
CA ALA A 25 -3.54 10.81 -20.09
C ALA A 25 -2.24 10.66 -19.27
N PRO A 26 -1.09 10.42 -19.94
CA PRO A 26 0.14 10.04 -19.26
C PRO A 26 0.60 11.11 -18.27
N LEU A 27 0.65 12.38 -18.71
CA LEU A 27 1.13 13.49 -17.87
C LEU A 27 0.29 13.66 -16.58
N PRO A 28 -1.05 13.76 -16.62
CA PRO A 28 -1.87 13.78 -15.41
C PRO A 28 -1.59 12.61 -14.46
N PHE A 29 -1.53 11.38 -14.99
CA PHE A 29 -1.26 10.21 -14.15
C PHE A 29 0.15 10.21 -13.54
N THR A 30 1.17 10.61 -14.30
CA THR A 30 2.54 10.75 -13.79
C THR A 30 2.60 11.78 -12.67
N VAL A 31 1.98 12.96 -12.86
CA VAL A 31 2.02 14.03 -11.86
C VAL A 31 1.24 13.63 -10.61
N MET A 32 0.06 13.00 -10.75
CA MET A 32 -0.67 12.48 -9.60
C MET A 32 0.12 11.41 -8.85
N GLY A 33 0.78 10.50 -9.57
CA GLY A 33 1.69 9.51 -8.99
C GLY A 33 2.88 10.15 -8.28
N LEU A 34 3.49 11.18 -8.88
CA LEU A 34 4.59 11.93 -8.28
C LEU A 34 4.18 12.62 -6.98
N ILE A 35 3.03 13.28 -6.94
CA ILE A 35 2.51 13.92 -5.73
C ILE A 35 2.33 12.89 -4.61
N ALA A 36 1.74 11.73 -4.93
CA ALA A 36 1.56 10.65 -3.96
C ALA A 36 2.90 10.08 -3.46
N LEU A 37 3.89 9.90 -4.34
CA LEU A 37 5.24 9.47 -3.96
C LEU A 37 5.97 10.50 -3.11
N CYS A 38 5.91 11.78 -3.47
CA CYS A 38 6.47 12.86 -2.68
C CYS A 38 5.86 12.91 -1.27
N LEU A 39 4.55 12.71 -1.15
CA LEU A 39 3.90 12.62 0.15
C LEU A 39 4.47 11.47 0.99
N GLN A 40 4.68 10.30 0.39
CA GLN A 40 5.26 9.14 1.09
C GLN A 40 6.71 9.41 1.53
N LEU A 41 7.52 10.04 0.67
CA LEU A 41 8.89 10.44 1.01
C LEU A 41 8.92 11.47 2.16
N MET A 42 7.98 12.41 2.18
CA MET A 42 7.84 13.38 3.28
C MET A 42 7.59 12.68 4.62
N GLY A 43 6.80 11.60 4.63
CA GLY A 43 6.54 10.80 5.82
C GLY A 43 7.79 10.13 6.39
N SER A 44 8.76 9.80 5.54
CA SER A 44 10.01 9.13 5.97
C SER A 44 10.96 10.03 6.77
N PHE A 45 10.82 11.35 6.70
CA PHE A 45 11.68 12.28 7.46
C PHE A 45 11.36 12.31 8.95
N ASN A 46 10.09 12.06 9.34
CA ASN A 46 9.67 12.15 10.74
C ASN A 46 8.47 11.22 11.01
N PRO A 47 8.50 10.40 12.07
CA PRO A 47 7.37 9.55 12.45
C PRO A 47 6.02 10.28 12.60
N MET A 48 6.01 11.52 13.08
CA MET A 48 4.80 12.34 13.20
C MET A 48 4.24 12.74 11.83
N LEU A 49 5.12 13.03 10.86
CA LEU A 49 4.69 13.27 9.48
C LEU A 49 4.15 11.98 8.86
N GLN A 50 4.76 10.82 9.15
CA GLN A 50 4.29 9.54 8.67
C GLN A 50 2.84 9.24 9.09
N VAL A 51 2.43 9.67 10.29
CA VAL A 51 1.03 9.56 10.74
C VAL A 51 0.08 10.33 9.82
N VAL A 52 0.41 11.60 9.53
CA VAL A 52 -0.40 12.45 8.63
C VAL A 52 -0.45 11.86 7.23
N VAL A 53 0.70 11.42 6.73
CA VAL A 53 0.82 10.78 5.42
C VAL A 53 -0.02 9.51 5.32
N CYS A 54 -0.01 8.67 6.36
CA CYS A 54 -0.82 7.45 6.43
C CYS A 54 -2.32 7.76 6.37
N LEU A 55 -2.76 8.79 7.08
CA LEU A 55 -4.16 9.24 7.09
C LEU A 55 -4.61 9.83 5.75
N LEU A 56 -3.75 10.61 5.09
CA LEU A 56 -4.07 11.28 3.83
C LEU A 56 -3.90 10.39 2.60
N SER A 57 -3.10 9.33 2.69
CA SER A 57 -2.78 8.46 1.55
C SER A 57 -4.02 7.92 0.84
N PRO A 58 -5.03 7.31 1.52
CA PRO A 58 -6.23 6.83 0.83
C PRO A 58 -7.02 7.94 0.15
N VAL A 59 -7.01 9.14 0.74
CA VAL A 59 -7.69 10.32 0.20
C VAL A 59 -7.05 10.74 -1.12
N LEU A 60 -5.72 10.85 -1.19
CA LEU A 60 -5.03 11.22 -2.42
C LEU A 60 -5.08 10.13 -3.48
N LEU A 61 -4.86 8.87 -3.08
CA LEU A 61 -4.82 7.73 -3.99
C LEU A 61 -6.19 7.45 -4.64
N SER A 62 -7.30 7.85 -3.99
CA SER A 62 -8.63 7.79 -4.60
C SER A 62 -8.73 8.60 -5.91
N GLY A 63 -7.94 9.67 -6.07
CA GLY A 63 -7.86 10.45 -7.30
C GLY A 63 -7.38 9.67 -8.52
N LEU A 64 -6.47 8.70 -8.34
CA LEU A 64 -6.02 7.83 -9.43
C LEU A 64 -7.17 6.95 -9.94
N PHE A 65 -8.07 6.51 -9.05
CA PHE A 65 -9.24 5.71 -9.42
C PHE A 65 -10.28 6.55 -10.18
N TRP A 66 -10.58 7.78 -9.74
CA TRP A 66 -11.45 8.67 -10.52
C TRP A 66 -10.82 9.07 -11.87
N GLY A 67 -9.51 9.29 -11.91
CA GLY A 67 -8.77 9.49 -13.16
C GLY A 67 -8.90 8.30 -14.10
N ALA A 68 -8.81 7.07 -13.57
CA ALA A 68 -9.02 5.85 -14.34
C ALA A 68 -10.43 5.81 -14.97
N GLN A 69 -11.46 6.13 -14.19
CA GLN A 69 -12.84 6.18 -14.66
C GLN A 69 -13.05 7.24 -15.75
N ARG A 70 -12.48 8.44 -15.59
CA ARG A 70 -12.54 9.49 -16.62
C ARG A 70 -11.82 9.08 -17.90
N ALA A 71 -10.60 8.56 -17.78
CA ALA A 71 -9.84 8.04 -18.91
C ALA A 71 -10.60 6.92 -19.63
N GLU A 72 -11.25 6.02 -18.89
CA GLU A 72 -12.09 4.97 -19.48
C GLU A 72 -13.21 5.56 -20.35
N ARG A 73 -13.92 6.57 -19.84
CA ARG A 73 -15.02 7.28 -20.53
C ARG A 73 -14.58 8.20 -21.68
N GLY A 74 -13.27 8.36 -21.90
CA GLY A 74 -12.73 9.30 -22.88
C GLY A 74 -12.84 10.77 -22.44
N GLU A 75 -13.08 11.01 -21.15
CA GLU A 75 -13.08 12.34 -20.56
C GLU A 75 -11.66 12.81 -20.23
N SER A 76 -11.45 14.12 -20.14
CA SER A 76 -10.17 14.70 -19.75
C SER A 76 -9.83 14.38 -18.29
N VAL A 77 -8.62 13.85 -18.05
CA VAL A 77 -8.07 13.62 -16.72
C VAL A 77 -7.32 14.87 -16.27
N ASP A 78 -7.77 15.48 -15.16
CA ASP A 78 -7.15 16.65 -14.56
C ASP A 78 -6.31 16.25 -13.33
N ILE A 79 -5.18 16.90 -13.10
CA ILE A 79 -4.29 16.61 -11.96
C ILE A 79 -5.00 16.87 -10.61
N GLY A 80 -5.92 17.83 -10.57
CA GLY A 80 -6.73 18.18 -9.41
C GLY A 80 -7.64 17.05 -8.92
N LEU A 81 -7.84 15.98 -9.71
CA LEU A 81 -8.53 14.77 -9.28
C LEU A 81 -7.87 14.13 -8.05
N ILE A 82 -6.57 14.33 -7.85
CA ILE A 82 -5.88 13.83 -6.65
C ILE A 82 -6.48 14.37 -5.35
N PHE A 83 -7.11 15.56 -5.39
CA PHE A 83 -7.76 16.17 -4.23
C PHE A 83 -9.26 15.89 -4.16
N GLN A 84 -9.84 15.17 -5.13
CA GLN A 84 -11.27 14.87 -5.14
C GLN A 84 -11.71 14.06 -3.91
N GLY A 85 -10.79 13.29 -3.32
CA GLY A 85 -11.03 12.50 -2.11
C GLY A 85 -11.51 13.35 -0.94
N PHE A 86 -11.01 14.59 -0.85
CA PHE A 86 -11.38 15.57 0.17
C PHE A 86 -12.77 16.18 -0.02
N ARG A 87 -13.40 15.98 -1.19
CA ARG A 87 -14.71 16.53 -1.53
C ARG A 87 -15.82 15.48 -1.46
N GLU A 88 -15.56 14.27 -1.96
CA GLU A 88 -16.60 13.25 -2.16
C GLU A 88 -16.67 12.18 -1.07
N LYS A 89 -15.50 11.68 -0.62
CA LYS A 89 -15.39 10.48 0.23
C LYS A 89 -14.43 10.67 1.41
N THR A 90 -14.32 11.88 1.94
CA THR A 90 -13.33 12.25 2.96
C THR A 90 -13.43 11.39 4.21
N ALA A 91 -14.61 11.29 4.81
CA ALA A 91 -14.83 10.55 6.06
C ALA A 91 -14.48 9.05 5.94
N PRO A 92 -15.00 8.29 4.94
CA PRO A 92 -14.63 6.88 4.81
C PRO A 92 -13.17 6.67 4.41
N LEU A 93 -12.57 7.52 3.57
CA LEU A 93 -11.16 7.40 3.20
C LEU A 93 -10.22 7.73 4.37
N LEU A 94 -10.55 8.73 5.19
CA LEU A 94 -9.78 9.06 6.39
C LEU A 94 -9.90 7.96 7.46
N LYS A 95 -11.09 7.36 7.61
CA LYS A 95 -11.27 6.16 8.46
C LYS A 95 -10.45 4.98 7.95
N LEU A 96 -10.32 4.79 6.62
CA LEU A 96 -9.44 3.78 6.06
C LEU A 96 -7.98 4.07 6.39
N GLY A 97 -7.55 5.33 6.31
CA GLY A 97 -6.22 5.76 6.76
C GLY A 97 -5.98 5.48 8.25
N ALA A 98 -7.01 5.67 9.09
CA ALA A 98 -6.92 5.32 10.52
C ALA A 98 -6.79 3.80 10.75
N ILE A 99 -7.44 2.97 9.94
CA ILE A 99 -7.24 1.51 9.96
C ILE A 99 -5.79 1.17 9.58
N MET A 100 -5.25 1.78 8.52
CA MET A 100 -3.85 1.61 8.12
C MET A 100 -2.89 1.98 9.25
N LEU A 101 -3.16 3.10 9.92
CA LEU A 101 -2.37 3.56 11.06
C LEU A 101 -2.46 2.60 12.25
N GLY A 102 -3.64 2.02 12.50
CA GLY A 102 -3.81 0.99 13.53
C GLY A 102 -2.95 -0.25 13.29
N PHE A 103 -2.92 -0.75 12.04
CA PHE A 103 -2.03 -1.85 11.67
C PHE A 103 -0.55 -1.48 11.82
N LEU A 104 -0.15 -0.29 11.37
CA LEU A 104 1.21 0.19 11.54
C LEU A 104 1.61 0.24 13.03
N GLY A 105 0.73 0.77 13.88
CA GLY A 105 0.93 0.82 15.33
C GLY A 105 1.07 -0.56 15.96
N MET A 106 0.23 -1.52 15.57
CA MET A 106 0.33 -2.91 16.05
C MET A 106 1.65 -3.56 15.62
N ILE A 107 2.08 -3.36 14.37
CA ILE A 107 3.34 -3.89 13.85
C ILE A 107 4.52 -3.32 14.65
N VAL A 108 4.58 -2.00 14.80
CA VAL A 108 5.64 -1.33 15.56
C VAL A 108 5.65 -1.79 17.01
N LEU A 109 4.48 -1.90 17.65
CA LEU A 109 4.37 -2.38 19.02
C LEU A 109 4.90 -3.80 19.18
N VAL A 110 4.51 -4.72 18.28
CA VAL A 110 5.01 -6.11 18.29
C VAL A 110 6.54 -6.11 18.16
N LEU A 111 7.09 -5.39 17.18
CA LEU A 111 8.53 -5.34 16.96
C LEU A 111 9.28 -4.78 18.17
N ILE A 112 8.78 -3.69 18.79
CA ILE A 112 9.38 -3.12 20.00
C ILE A 112 9.36 -4.16 21.13
N VAL A 113 8.20 -4.76 21.41
CA VAL A 113 8.05 -5.71 22.53
C VAL A 113 8.93 -6.95 22.36
N THR A 114 9.15 -7.43 21.13
CA THR A 114 9.89 -8.68 20.89
C THR A 114 11.36 -8.49 20.55
N ILE A 115 11.74 -7.36 19.93
CA ILE A 115 13.10 -7.12 19.44
C ILE A 115 13.87 -6.20 20.39
N ALA A 116 13.22 -5.18 20.98
CA ALA A 116 13.93 -4.23 21.85
C ALA A 116 14.61 -4.89 23.07
N PRO A 117 14.03 -5.92 23.74
CA PRO A 117 14.73 -6.63 24.80
C PRO A 117 16.01 -7.32 24.31
N ALA A 118 15.95 -8.00 23.16
CA ALA A 118 17.12 -8.66 22.57
C ALA A 118 18.20 -7.65 22.17
N MET A 119 17.82 -6.45 21.73
CA MET A 119 18.76 -5.36 21.48
C MET A 119 19.33 -4.78 22.78
N LEU A 120 18.54 -4.64 23.83
CA LEU A 120 19.01 -4.16 25.13
C LEU A 120 20.02 -5.12 25.75
N ASP A 121 19.75 -6.43 25.67
CA ASP A 121 20.68 -7.47 26.11
C ASP A 121 21.97 -7.48 25.28
N ALA A 122 21.88 -7.21 23.97
CA ALA A 122 23.02 -7.07 23.09
C ALA A 122 23.89 -5.87 23.49
N ILE A 123 23.29 -4.70 23.70
CA ILE A 123 23.99 -3.49 24.17
C ILE A 123 24.69 -3.77 25.51
N ALA A 124 24.01 -4.42 26.45
CA ALA A 124 24.58 -4.77 27.75
C ALA A 124 25.82 -5.68 27.62
N GLN A 125 25.84 -6.61 26.65
CA GLN A 125 26.97 -7.49 26.38
C GLN A 125 28.18 -6.76 25.75
N THR A 126 27.94 -5.69 24.99
CA THR A 126 29.02 -4.88 24.41
C THR A 126 29.72 -3.98 25.44
N GLY A 127 29.11 -3.77 26.62
CA GLY A 127 29.61 -2.84 27.63
C GLY A 127 29.39 -1.36 27.28
N MET A 128 28.67 -1.05 26.21
CA MET A 128 28.33 0.32 25.81
C MET A 128 27.46 1.01 26.87
N THR A 129 27.80 2.25 27.18
CA THR A 129 27.03 3.11 28.08
C THR A 129 26.04 3.98 27.30
N PRO A 130 25.02 4.57 27.95
CA PRO A 130 24.12 5.51 27.30
C PRO A 130 24.82 6.71 26.63
N GLY A 131 25.97 7.16 27.15
CA GLY A 131 26.75 8.24 26.56
C GLY A 131 27.45 7.85 25.25
N ASP A 132 27.81 6.57 25.10
CA ASP A 132 28.42 6.05 23.86
C ASP A 132 27.38 5.96 22.72
N MET A 133 26.10 5.80 23.05
CA MET A 133 24.99 5.74 22.09
C MET A 133 24.58 7.11 21.53
N GLU A 134 25.03 8.22 22.14
CA GLU A 134 24.79 9.58 21.62
C GLU A 134 25.77 9.95 20.50
N GLN A 135 26.89 9.22 20.39
CA GLN A 135 27.87 9.41 19.33
C GLN A 135 27.53 8.56 18.10
N PRO A 136 27.92 8.99 16.89
CA PRO A 136 27.76 8.17 15.70
C PRO A 136 28.54 6.86 15.87
N MET A 137 27.82 5.75 15.89
CA MET A 137 28.40 4.42 16.03
C MET A 137 29.40 4.15 14.89
N THR A 138 30.59 3.67 15.23
CA THR A 138 31.55 3.21 14.23
C THR A 138 31.05 1.95 13.54
N GLN A 139 31.56 1.66 12.34
CA GLN A 139 31.16 0.45 11.61
C GLN A 139 31.48 -0.84 12.38
N GLU A 140 32.60 -0.84 13.13
CA GLU A 140 33.03 -1.98 13.93
C GLU A 140 32.10 -2.22 15.13
N GLU A 141 31.75 -1.16 15.86
CA GLU A 141 30.75 -1.19 16.94
C GLU A 141 29.38 -1.66 16.44
N ALA A 142 28.96 -1.22 15.25
CA ALA A 142 27.70 -1.65 14.65
C ALA A 142 27.71 -3.15 14.32
N ILE A 143 28.82 -3.68 13.78
CA ILE A 143 28.96 -5.11 13.51
C ILE A 143 28.95 -5.92 14.80
N ILE A 144 29.68 -5.48 15.83
CA ILE A 144 29.71 -6.11 17.16
C ILE A 144 28.31 -6.12 17.76
N LEU A 145 27.62 -4.98 17.76
CA LEU A 145 26.26 -4.88 18.28
C LEU A 145 25.30 -5.82 17.53
N LEU A 146 25.29 -5.78 16.19
CA LEU A 146 24.40 -6.61 15.37
C LEU A 146 24.68 -8.11 15.54
N SER A 147 25.95 -8.50 15.68
CA SER A 147 26.35 -9.90 15.91
C SER A 147 26.05 -10.37 17.34
N SER A 148 25.97 -9.46 18.31
CA SER A 148 25.61 -9.76 19.71
C SER A 148 24.10 -9.91 19.95
N ILE A 149 23.26 -9.55 18.97
CA ILE A 149 21.81 -9.77 19.05
C ILE A 149 21.53 -11.27 19.02
N SER A 150 20.97 -11.78 20.11
CA SER A 150 20.49 -13.16 20.16
C SER A 150 19.18 -13.28 19.39
N TRP A 151 19.24 -13.88 18.20
CA TRP A 151 18.08 -14.21 17.36
C TRP A 151 17.33 -15.45 17.89
N GLY A 152 16.92 -15.37 19.16
CA GLY A 152 16.16 -16.42 19.82
C GLY A 152 14.71 -16.54 19.33
N VAL A 153 13.94 -17.39 20.01
CA VAL A 153 12.55 -17.69 19.64
C VAL A 153 11.65 -16.45 19.71
N ILE A 154 11.85 -15.56 20.69
CA ILE A 154 10.95 -14.40 20.92
C ILE A 154 11.05 -13.37 19.77
N PRO A 155 12.24 -12.87 19.37
CA PRO A 155 12.35 -11.99 18.20
C PRO A 155 11.80 -12.63 16.92
N LEU A 156 12.05 -13.93 16.71
CA LEU A 156 11.54 -14.65 15.54
C LEU A 156 10.01 -14.69 15.53
N VAL A 157 9.36 -15.01 16.65
CA VAL A 157 7.90 -14.99 16.78
C VAL A 157 7.37 -13.59 16.51
N GLY A 158 8.03 -12.55 17.03
CA GLY A 158 7.67 -11.16 16.76
C GLY A 158 7.70 -10.79 15.27
N MET A 159 8.76 -11.19 14.57
CA MET A 159 8.89 -10.98 13.13
C MET A 159 7.79 -11.71 12.35
N VAL A 160 7.46 -12.95 12.72
CA VAL A 160 6.37 -13.72 12.09
C VAL A 160 5.03 -13.03 12.32
N VAL A 161 4.73 -12.59 13.54
CA VAL A 161 3.48 -11.87 13.84
C VAL A 161 3.41 -10.54 13.08
N ALA A 162 4.49 -9.77 13.03
CA ALA A 162 4.57 -8.53 12.26
C ALA A 162 4.37 -8.77 10.75
N ALA A 163 4.94 -9.84 10.21
CA ALA A 163 4.73 -10.24 8.81
C ALA A 163 3.26 -10.61 8.54
N LEU A 164 2.63 -11.38 9.43
CA LEU A 164 1.22 -11.74 9.31
C LEU A 164 0.30 -10.51 9.38
N LEU A 165 0.56 -9.57 10.29
CA LEU A 165 -0.17 -8.30 10.36
C LEU A 165 -0.02 -7.49 9.06
N THR A 166 1.17 -7.46 8.48
CA THR A 166 1.44 -6.80 7.20
C THR A 166 0.67 -7.46 6.06
N VAL A 167 0.62 -8.79 6.02
CA VAL A 167 -0.19 -9.54 5.04
C VAL A 167 -1.66 -9.18 5.18
N VAL A 168 -2.23 -9.26 6.40
CA VAL A 168 -3.65 -8.92 6.64
C VAL A 168 -3.96 -7.48 6.23
N ALA A 169 -3.10 -6.52 6.60
CA ALA A 169 -3.24 -5.13 6.21
C ALA A 169 -3.25 -5.00 4.68
N THR A 170 -2.31 -5.63 4.00
CA THR A 170 -2.20 -5.58 2.53
C THR A 170 -3.44 -6.15 1.86
N LEU A 171 -3.87 -7.36 2.24
CA LEU A 171 -5.08 -7.99 1.71
C LEU A 171 -6.33 -7.10 1.90
N GLY A 172 -6.42 -6.43 3.03
CA GLY A 172 -7.53 -5.52 3.31
C GLY A 172 -7.45 -4.18 2.58
N LEU A 173 -6.29 -3.77 2.07
CA LEU A 173 -6.12 -2.45 1.45
C LEU A 173 -6.11 -2.48 -0.08
N VAL A 174 -5.73 -3.60 -0.71
CA VAL A 174 -5.63 -3.73 -2.18
C VAL A 174 -6.86 -3.19 -2.91
N PHE A 175 -8.07 -3.50 -2.43
CA PHE A 175 -9.32 -3.04 -3.04
C PHE A 175 -10.14 -2.09 -2.16
N ALA A 176 -9.68 -1.71 -0.96
CA ALA A 176 -10.50 -0.90 -0.06
C ALA A 176 -10.82 0.50 -0.63
N ILE A 177 -9.83 1.16 -1.25
CA ILE A 177 -10.04 2.48 -1.87
C ILE A 177 -11.08 2.41 -3.01
N PRO A 178 -10.93 1.55 -4.04
CA PRO A 178 -11.92 1.49 -5.11
C PRO A 178 -13.31 1.06 -4.62
N LEU A 179 -13.41 0.19 -3.60
CA LEU A 179 -14.68 -0.19 -3.00
C LEU A 179 -15.38 0.98 -2.29
N ILE A 180 -14.63 1.86 -1.64
CA ILE A 180 -15.19 3.11 -1.06
C ILE A 180 -15.66 4.04 -2.19
N VAL A 181 -14.85 4.17 -3.25
CA VAL A 181 -15.09 5.12 -4.34
C VAL A 181 -16.27 4.69 -5.22
N PHE A 182 -16.33 3.43 -5.65
CA PHE A 182 -17.29 2.95 -6.66
C PHE A 182 -18.48 2.18 -6.09
N HIS A 183 -18.31 1.52 -4.94
CA HIS A 183 -19.38 0.74 -4.29
C HIS A 183 -19.97 1.47 -3.07
N ASN A 184 -19.55 2.71 -2.83
CA ASN A 184 -20.04 3.59 -1.77
C ASN A 184 -20.00 2.94 -0.37
N LEU A 185 -19.00 2.08 -0.13
CA LEU A 185 -18.83 1.40 1.15
C LEU A 185 -18.16 2.30 2.19
N GLY A 186 -18.44 2.04 3.47
CA GLY A 186 -17.63 2.56 4.57
C GLY A 186 -16.26 1.87 4.65
N ALA A 187 -15.34 2.42 5.46
CA ALA A 187 -13.96 1.91 5.57
C ALA A 187 -13.88 0.44 6.01
N SER A 188 -14.56 0.06 7.10
CA SER A 188 -14.55 -1.31 7.63
C SER A 188 -15.15 -2.34 6.67
N PRO A 189 -16.35 -2.14 6.07
CA PRO A 189 -16.88 -3.09 5.08
C PRO A 189 -16.04 -3.14 3.79
N ALA A 190 -15.41 -2.04 3.37
CA ALA A 190 -14.49 -2.05 2.24
C ALA A 190 -13.22 -2.86 2.53
N PHE A 191 -12.64 -2.70 3.73
CA PHE A 191 -11.48 -3.46 4.18
C PHE A 191 -11.77 -4.96 4.25
N GLY A 192 -12.88 -5.34 4.90
CA GLY A 192 -13.31 -6.75 4.95
C GLY A 192 -13.68 -7.33 3.58
N GLY A 193 -14.31 -6.52 2.72
CA GLY A 193 -14.62 -6.88 1.33
C GLY A 193 -13.35 -7.17 0.51
N SER A 194 -12.32 -6.34 0.68
CA SER A 194 -11.01 -6.55 0.05
C SER A 194 -10.36 -7.85 0.51
N ILE A 195 -10.35 -8.15 1.82
CA ILE A 195 -9.81 -9.44 2.33
C ILE A 195 -10.55 -10.61 1.69
N LYS A 196 -11.89 -10.58 1.71
CA LYS A 196 -12.70 -11.65 1.15
C LYS A 196 -12.40 -11.88 -0.33
N ALA A 197 -12.30 -10.81 -1.12
CA ALA A 197 -11.95 -10.91 -2.53
C ALA A 197 -10.55 -11.47 -2.77
N ASN A 198 -9.56 -11.03 -1.98
CA ASN A 198 -8.20 -11.56 -2.11
C ASN A 198 -8.11 -13.05 -1.77
N LEU A 199 -8.95 -13.55 -0.86
CA LEU A 199 -8.99 -14.97 -0.51
C LEU A 199 -9.75 -15.81 -1.54
N VAL A 200 -10.82 -15.27 -2.14
CA VAL A 200 -11.61 -15.96 -3.17
C VAL A 200 -10.87 -16.00 -4.51
N ASP A 201 -10.26 -14.88 -4.91
CA ASP A 201 -9.58 -14.68 -6.19
C ASP A 201 -8.05 -14.60 -6.03
N TRP A 202 -7.50 -15.41 -5.13
CA TRP A 202 -6.06 -15.40 -4.83
C TRP A 202 -5.19 -15.71 -6.06
N ALA A 203 -5.68 -16.53 -6.99
CA ALA A 203 -4.92 -16.95 -8.18
C ALA A 203 -4.67 -15.81 -9.19
N PRO A 204 -5.68 -15.09 -9.70
CA PRO A 204 -5.44 -13.94 -10.58
C PRO A 204 -4.70 -12.79 -9.89
N ILE A 205 -4.96 -12.56 -8.59
CA ILE A 205 -4.26 -11.53 -7.80
C ILE A 205 -2.80 -11.91 -7.60
N GLY A 206 -2.50 -13.18 -7.28
CA GLY A 206 -1.15 -13.69 -7.15
C GLY A 206 -0.37 -13.57 -8.46
N LEU A 207 -0.99 -13.92 -9.59
CA LEU A 207 -0.35 -13.74 -10.90
C LEU A 207 -0.13 -12.27 -11.25
N ALA A 208 -1.07 -11.38 -10.89
CA ALA A 208 -0.90 -9.94 -11.03
C ALA A 208 0.27 -9.43 -10.18
N GLY A 209 0.42 -9.92 -8.94
CA GLY A 209 1.55 -9.61 -8.07
C GLY A 209 2.90 -10.08 -8.62
N ILE A 210 2.98 -11.31 -9.13
CA ILE A 210 4.17 -11.81 -9.82
C ILE A 210 4.50 -10.95 -11.04
N PHE A 211 3.50 -10.60 -11.85
CA PHE A 211 3.71 -9.76 -13.02
C PHE A 211 4.17 -8.34 -12.63
N TRP A 212 3.62 -7.78 -11.55
CA TRP A 212 4.07 -6.51 -10.99
C TRP A 212 5.53 -6.58 -10.54
N LEU A 213 5.96 -7.65 -9.86
CA LEU A 213 7.36 -7.85 -9.46
C LEU A 213 8.30 -7.90 -10.67
N LEU A 214 7.90 -8.60 -11.74
CA LEU A 214 8.67 -8.64 -12.98
C LEU A 214 8.81 -7.26 -13.64
N LEU A 215 7.78 -6.41 -13.56
CA LEU A 215 7.84 -5.02 -14.04
C LEU A 215 8.64 -4.11 -13.08
N ALA A 216 8.59 -4.38 -11.78
CA ALA A 216 9.27 -3.60 -10.75
C ALA A 216 10.80 -3.67 -10.88
N ILE A 217 11.36 -4.84 -11.21
CA ILE A 217 12.82 -5.01 -11.36
C ILE A 217 13.42 -3.98 -12.35
N PRO A 218 13.03 -3.93 -13.63
CA PRO A 218 13.57 -2.92 -14.55
C PRO A 218 13.12 -1.49 -14.21
N ALA A 219 11.96 -1.32 -13.57
CA ALA A 219 11.46 -0.01 -13.16
C ALA A 219 12.34 0.66 -12.09
N THR A 220 12.90 -0.13 -11.15
CA THR A 220 13.82 0.40 -10.12
C THR A 220 15.12 0.95 -10.69
N ILE A 221 15.64 0.37 -11.78
CA ILE A 221 16.92 0.77 -12.39
C ILE A 221 16.85 2.21 -12.93
N THR A 222 15.70 2.61 -13.49
CA THR A 222 15.58 3.89 -14.20
C THR A 222 14.94 5.00 -13.39
N PHE A 223 14.42 4.72 -12.18
CA PHE A 223 13.58 5.59 -11.34
C PHE A 223 12.29 6.10 -12.01
N VAL A 224 12.40 6.65 -13.22
CA VAL A 224 11.30 6.97 -14.15
C VAL A 224 10.39 5.75 -14.36
N GLY A 225 10.96 4.56 -14.49
CA GLY A 225 10.16 3.33 -14.57
C GLY A 225 9.27 3.14 -13.34
N MET A 226 9.78 3.39 -12.13
CA MET A 226 8.98 3.34 -10.90
C MET A 226 7.91 4.44 -10.84
N LEU A 227 8.25 5.64 -11.30
CA LEU A 227 7.33 6.77 -11.37
C LEU A 227 6.13 6.49 -12.28
N VAL A 228 6.33 5.72 -13.35
CA VAL A 228 5.28 5.28 -14.28
C VAL A 228 4.55 4.03 -13.76
N LEU A 229 5.27 3.07 -13.19
CA LEU A 229 4.68 1.84 -12.67
C LEU A 229 3.71 2.11 -11.51
N PHE A 230 4.00 3.14 -10.69
CA PHE A 230 3.15 3.52 -9.58
C PHE A 230 1.70 3.82 -10.00
N PRO A 231 1.39 4.83 -10.85
CA PRO A 231 0.02 5.07 -11.29
C PRO A 231 -0.55 3.89 -12.09
N VAL A 232 0.24 3.20 -12.91
CA VAL A 232 -0.22 2.02 -13.67
C VAL A 232 -0.72 0.92 -12.76
N THR A 233 -0.13 0.75 -11.56
CA THR A 233 -0.60 -0.21 -10.55
C THR A 233 -2.02 0.12 -10.11
N PHE A 234 -2.33 1.39 -9.81
CA PHE A 234 -3.69 1.80 -9.43
C PHE A 234 -4.68 1.67 -10.60
N LEU A 235 -4.26 1.93 -11.82
CA LEU A 235 -5.09 1.72 -13.02
C LEU A 235 -5.35 0.23 -13.28
N ALA A 236 -4.38 -0.65 -13.02
CA ALA A 236 -4.58 -2.09 -13.08
C ALA A 236 -5.56 -2.56 -11.99
N LEU A 237 -5.45 -2.03 -10.77
CA LEU A 237 -6.40 -2.29 -9.69
C LEU A 237 -7.81 -1.78 -10.01
N TYR A 238 -7.93 -0.65 -10.73
CA TYR A 238 -9.21 -0.16 -11.24
C TYR A 238 -9.86 -1.13 -12.25
N VAL A 239 -9.06 -1.77 -13.10
CA VAL A 239 -9.58 -2.80 -14.03
C VAL A 239 -9.95 -4.06 -13.24
N ALA A 240 -9.08 -4.52 -12.35
CA ALA A 240 -9.31 -5.71 -11.54
C ALA A 240 -10.57 -5.61 -10.69
N GLN A 241 -10.81 -4.46 -10.04
CA GLN A 241 -11.99 -4.27 -9.19
C GLN A 241 -13.30 -4.32 -10.00
N LYS A 242 -13.32 -3.88 -11.27
CA LYS A 242 -14.52 -3.99 -12.12
C LYS A 242 -14.88 -5.44 -12.44
N GLU A 243 -13.86 -6.27 -12.60
CA GLU A 243 -14.03 -7.69 -12.91
C GLU A 243 -14.41 -8.50 -11.67
N ILE A 244 -13.78 -8.21 -10.53
CA ILE A 244 -13.99 -8.92 -9.26
C ILE A 244 -15.29 -8.48 -8.58
N PHE A 245 -15.66 -7.21 -8.68
CA PHE A 245 -16.84 -6.64 -8.02
C PHE A 245 -17.82 -6.05 -9.04
N PRO A 246 -18.47 -6.89 -9.88
CA PRO A 246 -19.45 -6.42 -10.84
C PRO A 246 -20.59 -5.70 -10.12
N THR A 247 -20.94 -4.51 -10.59
CA THR A 247 -22.15 -3.82 -10.13
C THR A 247 -23.36 -4.57 -10.70
N PRO A 248 -24.36 -4.95 -9.89
CA PRO A 248 -25.57 -5.54 -10.43
C PRO A 248 -26.20 -4.57 -11.44
N PRO A 249 -26.73 -5.05 -12.58
CA PRO A 249 -27.38 -4.18 -13.54
C PRO A 249 -28.48 -3.42 -12.82
N SER A 250 -28.44 -2.09 -12.91
CA SER A 250 -29.52 -1.23 -12.43
C SER A 250 -30.82 -1.73 -13.06
N ALA A 251 -31.76 -2.22 -12.24
CA ALA A 251 -33.10 -2.52 -12.70
C ALA A 251 -33.63 -1.27 -13.39
N THR A 252 -33.76 -1.34 -14.71
CA THR A 252 -34.41 -0.31 -15.52
C THR A 252 -35.82 -0.12 -14.98
N THR A 253 -36.04 0.98 -14.27
CA THR A 253 -37.37 1.56 -14.03
C THR A 253 -37.80 2.36 -15.23
#